data_AF-A0A967GVX0-F1
#
_entry.id   AF-A0A967GVX0-F1
#
_cell.length_a   1.000
_cell.length_b   1.000
_cell.length_c   1.000
_cell.angle_alpha   90.00
_cell.angle_beta   90.00
_cell.angle_gamma   90.00
#
_symmetry.space_group_name_H-M   'P 1'
#
loop_
_entity.id
_entity.type
_entity.pdbx_description
1 polymer ?
#
loop_
_entity_poly.entity_id
_entity_poly.type
_entity_poly.pdbx_seq_one_letter_code
_entity_poly.pdbx_strand_id
1 'polypeptide(L)' 'IRQVLAEEVTHEQLGGAVIHGTTSGVAHFVTETEQECFLLIRKLLSFLPSNNLEEPPRTEVSGWPPEENPVLDD' A
#
# COMPACT_ATOMS: atom_id res chain seq x y z
N ILE A 1 -10.28 -10.11 -26.48
CA ILE A 1 -9.48 -9.08 -27.19
C ILE A 1 -9.14 -9.48 -28.62
N ARG A 2 -8.30 -10.49 -28.87
CA ARG A 2 -7.83 -10.85 -30.22
C ARG A 2 -8.91 -11.03 -31.29
N GLN A 3 -10.01 -11.70 -30.99
CA GLN A 3 -11.05 -11.98 -31.98
C GLN A 3 -11.85 -10.74 -32.41
N VAL A 4 -11.83 -9.67 -31.62
CA VAL A 4 -12.63 -8.44 -31.88
C VAL A 4 -11.73 -7.25 -32.20
N LEU A 5 -10.56 -7.15 -31.56
CA LEU A 5 -9.61 -6.06 -31.72
C LEU A 5 -8.41 -6.43 -32.60
N ALA A 6 -8.30 -7.68 -33.05
CA ALA A 6 -7.13 -8.23 -33.76
C ALA A 6 -5.78 -8.11 -33.02
N GLU A 7 -5.78 -7.59 -31.80
CA GLU A 7 -4.59 -7.44 -30.97
C GLU A 7 -4.23 -8.75 -30.26
N GLU A 8 -2.95 -9.12 -30.38
CA GLU A 8 -2.36 -10.22 -29.63
C GLU A 8 -1.66 -9.64 -28.40
N VAL A 9 -2.34 -9.71 -27.25
CA VAL A 9 -1.80 -9.29 -25.96
C VAL A 9 -1.75 -10.48 -25.02
N THR A 10 -0.72 -10.54 -24.19
CA THR A 10 -0.58 -11.57 -23.16
C THR A 10 -1.47 -11.27 -21.96
N HIS A 11 -1.70 -12.26 -21.09
CA HIS A 11 -2.45 -12.04 -19.84
C HIS A 11 -1.77 -10.99 -18.95
N GLU A 12 -0.44 -11.01 -18.87
CA GLU A 12 0.34 -10.06 -18.07
C GLU A 12 0.18 -8.62 -18.58
N GLN A 13 0.17 -8.43 -19.91
CA GLN A 13 -0.05 -7.12 -20.52
C GLN A 13 -1.49 -6.62 -20.38
N LEU A 14 -2.47 -7.53 -20.26
CA LEU A 14 -3.87 -7.18 -20.15
C LEU A 14 -4.25 -6.73 -18.72
N GLY A 15 -3.69 -7.38 -17.71
CA GLY A 15 -4.11 -7.19 -16.31
C GLY A 15 -3.18 -7.81 -15.29
N GLY A 16 -1.89 -7.96 -15.62
CA GLY A 16 -0.88 -8.39 -14.67
C GLY A 16 -0.73 -7.41 -13.51
N ALA A 17 -0.07 -7.88 -12.44
CA ALA A 17 0.11 -7.09 -11.22
C ALA A 17 0.82 -5.75 -11.50
N VAL A 18 1.79 -5.75 -12.42
CA VAL A 18 2.52 -4.54 -12.83
C VAL A 18 1.59 -3.52 -13.47
N ILE A 19 0.70 -3.95 -14.39
CA ILE A 19 -0.25 -3.05 -15.07
C ILE A 19 -1.19 -2.41 -14.05
N HIS A 20 -1.70 -3.20 -13.10
CA HIS A 20 -2.61 -2.69 -12.08
C HIS A 20 -1.93 -1.82 -11.03
N GLY A 21 -0.65 -2.06 -10.72
CA GLY A 21 0.13 -1.30 -9.75
C GLY A 21 0.76 -0.02 -10.29
N THR A 22 0.99 0.09 -11.60
CA THR A 22 1.75 1.22 -12.19
C THR A 22 0.97 2.09 -13.17
N THR A 23 0.06 1.49 -13.95
CA THR A 23 -0.63 2.20 -15.04
C THR A 23 -2.08 2.46 -14.70
N SER A 24 -2.85 1.42 -14.33
CA SER A 24 -4.29 1.56 -14.12
C SER A 24 -4.67 2.05 -12.72
N GLY A 25 -3.77 1.91 -11.74
CA GLY A 25 -4.02 2.30 -10.34
C GLY A 25 -5.06 1.45 -9.61
N VAL A 26 -5.40 0.27 -10.15
CA VAL A 26 -6.40 -0.63 -9.55
C VAL A 26 -5.84 -1.34 -8.31
N ALA A 27 -4.54 -1.64 -8.31
CA ALA A 27 -3.84 -2.22 -7.18
C ALA A 27 -2.98 -1.16 -6.49
N HIS A 28 -3.18 -0.97 -5.19
CA HIS A 28 -2.42 0.01 -4.39
C HIS A 28 -1.01 -0.49 -4.02
N PHE A 29 -0.88 -1.81 -3.84
CA PHE A 29 0.37 -2.47 -3.49
C PHE A 29 0.54 -3.72 -4.35
N VAL A 30 1.77 -4.00 -4.73
CA VAL A 30 2.19 -5.24 -5.39
C VAL A 30 3.36 -5.80 -4.58
N THR A 31 3.27 -7.07 -4.20
CA THR A 31 4.32 -7.79 -3.46
C THR A 31 4.81 -8.98 -4.26
N GLU A 32 6.01 -9.47 -3.97
CA GLU A 32 6.61 -10.58 -4.73
C GLU A 32 6.07 -11.94 -4.26
N THR A 33 5.67 -12.03 -2.99
CA THR A 33 5.14 -13.27 -2.38
C THR A 33 3.83 -13.05 -1.65
N GLU A 34 3.09 -14.13 -1.42
CA GLU A 34 1.85 -14.12 -0.62
C GLU A 34 2.15 -13.77 0.85
N GLN A 35 3.26 -14.26 1.39
CA GLN A 35 3.68 -14.02 2.77
C GLN A 35 3.89 -12.53 3.01
N GLU A 36 4.58 -11.84 2.11
CA GLU A 36 4.75 -10.39 2.15
C GLU A 36 3.42 -9.65 2.04
N CYS A 37 2.52 -10.11 1.16
CA CYS A 37 1.18 -9.55 1.02
C CYS A 37 0.42 -9.59 2.34
N PHE A 38 0.40 -10.74 3.01
CA PHE A 38 -0.28 -10.88 4.30
C PHE A 38 0.35 -10.03 5.41
N LEU A 39 1.68 -9.92 5.45
CA LEU A 39 2.36 -9.04 6.41
C LEU A 39 2.02 -7.56 6.16
N LEU A 40 1.97 -7.15 4.90
CA LEU A 40 1.60 -5.79 4.51
C LEU A 40 0.14 -5.49 4.87
N ILE A 41 -0.79 -6.43 4.64
CA ILE A 41 -2.20 -6.27 5.04
C ILE A 41 -2.31 -6.10 6.54
N ARG A 42 -1.62 -6.92 7.34
CA ARG A 42 -1.62 -6.80 8.81
C ARG A 42 -1.09 -5.43 9.26
N LYS A 43 -0.03 -4.96 8.60
CA LYS A 43 0.53 -3.63 8.85
C LYS A 43 -0.45 -2.52 8.48
N LEU A 44 -1.09 -2.59 7.31
CA LEU A 44 -2.10 -1.63 6.89
C LEU A 44 -3.25 -1.54 7.91
N LEU A 45 -3.77 -2.70 8.34
CA LEU A 45 -4.85 -2.76 9.33
C LEU A 45 -4.44 -2.20 10.69
N SER A 46 -3.15 -2.26 11.06
CA SER A 46 -2.67 -1.65 12.31
C SER A 46 -2.78 -0.12 12.36
N PHE A 47 -2.97 0.54 11.20
CA PHE A 47 -3.20 1.98 11.12
C PHE A 47 -4.69 2.36 11.10
N LEU A 48 -5.60 1.40 10.86
CA LEU A 48 -7.03 1.67 10.68
C LEU A 48 -7.82 1.35 11.95
N PRO A 49 -8.87 2.12 12.27
CA PRO A 49 -9.81 1.75 13.33
C PRO A 49 -10.64 0.54 12.91
N SER A 50 -11.26 -0.14 13.88
CA SER A 50 -12.12 -1.31 13.59
C SER A 50 -13.35 -0.93 12.75
N ASN A 51 -13.79 0.32 12.85
CA ASN A 51 -14.92 0.90 12.12
C ASN A 51 -14.83 2.44 12.09
N ASN A 52 -15.77 3.09 11.42
CA ASN A 52 -15.76 4.55 11.21
C ASN A 52 -16.14 5.40 12.44
N LEU A 53 -16.51 4.78 13.57
CA LEU A 53 -16.86 5.47 14.81
C LEU A 53 -15.74 5.40 15.87
N GLU A 54 -14.69 4.60 15.62
CA GLU A 54 -13.56 4.43 16.53
C GLU A 54 -12.37 5.29 16.11
N GLU A 55 -11.55 5.71 17.09
CA GLU A 55 -10.26 6.33 16.81
C GLU A 55 -9.27 5.28 16.26
N PRO A 56 -8.34 5.69 15.37
CA PRO A 56 -7.30 4.79 14.90
C PRO A 56 -6.39 4.33 16.05
N PRO A 57 -5.78 3.13 15.95
CA PRO A 57 -4.86 2.63 16.97
C PRO A 57 -3.69 3.60 17.21
N ARG A 58 -3.43 3.93 18.48
CA ARG A 58 -2.25 4.70 18.88
C ARG A 58 -1.12 3.76 19.30
N THR A 59 0.09 4.07 18.85
CA THR A 59 1.30 3.39 19.30
C THR A 59 2.09 4.32 20.21
N GLU A 60 2.78 3.76 21.20
CA GLU A 60 3.68 4.55 22.04
C GLU A 60 4.81 5.11 21.17
N VAL A 61 4.95 6.43 21.17
CA VAL A 61 6.11 7.10 20.59
C VAL A 61 7.21 7.06 21.64
N SER A 62 8.17 6.15 21.52
CA SER A 62 9.34 6.15 22.40
C SER A 62 10.19 7.40 22.11
N GLY A 63 10.45 8.23 23.13
CA GLY A 63 11.31 9.40 23.00
C GLY A 63 10.58 10.73 22.76
N TRP A 64 9.38 10.91 23.33
CA TRP A 64 8.79 12.24 23.51
C TRP A 64 9.12 12.76 24.93
N PRO A 65 9.60 14.02 25.10
CA PRO A 65 9.87 14.99 24.03
C PRO A 65 11.05 14.56 23.15
N PRO A 66 11.04 14.90 21.84
CA PRO A 66 12.20 14.70 20.98
C PRO A 66 13.40 15.39 21.60
N GLU A 67 14.61 14.85 21.40
CA GLU A 67 15.83 15.59 21.72
C GLU A 67 15.73 16.98 21.06
N GLU A 68 15.90 18.04 21.85
CA GLU A 68 15.88 19.41 21.36
C GLU A 68 16.85 19.51 20.18
N ASN A 69 16.33 19.82 19.00
CA ASN A 69 17.16 20.06 17.83
C ASN A 69 17.53 21.55 17.83
N PRO A 70 18.78 21.92 18.19
CA PRO A 70 19.18 23.32 18.32
C PRO A 70 19.18 24.10 17.01
N VAL A 71 18.91 23.44 15.87
CA VAL A 71 18.83 24.07 14.53
C VAL A 71 17.42 24.62 14.24
N LEU A 72 16.39 24.22 15.01
CA LEU A 72 15.00 24.61 14.75
C LEU A 72 14.50 25.78 15.61
N ASP A 73 15.36 26.36 16.46
CA ASP A 73 15.02 27.46 17.39
C ASP A 73 15.26 28.88 16.81
N ASP A 74 15.44 29.01 15.49
CA ASP A 74 15.57 30.29 14.76
C ASP A 74 14.30 30.66 13.96
#